data_AF-A0A0Q7IP82-F1
#
_entry.id   AF-A0A0Q7IP82-F1
#
_cell.length_a   1.000
_cell.length_b   1.000
_cell.length_c   1.000
_cell.angle_alpha   90.00
_cell.angle_beta   90.00
_cell.angle_gamma   90.00
#
_symmetry.space_group_name_H-M   'P 1'
#
loop_
_entity.id
_entity.type
_entity.pdbx_description
1 polymer ?
#
loop_
_entity_poly.entity_id
_entity_poly.type
_entity_poly.pdbx_seq_one_letter_code
_entity_poly.pdbx_strand_id
1 'polypeptide(L)'
;MLRVLFNEPKRIDSGLLLEAGNAVRTYIELLESKEHSRLASEYPKYHRRAIWSKGFIDALDELEQSKYCCERYAEHISKAFLEEMNPQEIEEYHRFVYFYKNAFIRLFSILDKLGTFMNDLFELKTETLKSRFSYFTVLRRMHEKQIHGSLELQLYNLKMDYKSSLDRLRNQRNMEIHYINAEMLDDLMQKEPIPGERIHVENVKSNIADLQQGFEMVCRTLTIAFSYITASIAKG
;
A
#
# COMPACT_ATOMS: atom_id res chain seq x y z
N MET A 1 10.48 -2.35 -12.66
CA MET A 1 10.36 -2.60 -14.10
C MET A 1 9.20 -1.81 -14.71
N LEU A 2 9.21 -0.47 -14.64
CA LEU A 2 8.31 0.41 -15.42
C LEU A 2 9.00 1.69 -15.95
N ARG A 3 10.17 2.04 -15.40
CA ARG A 3 11.03 3.13 -15.92
C ARG A 3 11.44 2.98 -17.38
N VAL A 4 11.39 1.75 -17.92
CA VAL A 4 11.57 1.47 -19.36
C VAL A 4 10.55 2.22 -20.24
N LEU A 5 9.35 2.51 -19.73
CA LEU A 5 8.35 3.31 -20.44
C LEU A 5 8.83 4.74 -20.73
N PHE A 6 9.83 5.21 -19.98
CA PHE A 6 10.40 6.55 -20.08
C PHE A 6 11.86 6.53 -20.55
N ASN A 7 12.35 5.39 -21.06
CA ASN A 7 13.75 5.17 -21.44
C ASN A 7 14.75 5.41 -20.30
N GLU A 8 14.33 5.18 -19.06
CA GLU A 8 15.16 5.36 -17.87
C GLU A 8 15.72 4.02 -17.35
N PRO A 9 16.92 4.04 -16.73
CA PRO A 9 17.50 2.84 -16.12
C PRO A 9 16.66 2.35 -14.93
N LYS A 10 16.96 1.13 -14.47
CA LYS A 10 16.35 0.61 -13.24
C LYS A 10 16.69 1.52 -12.05
N ARG A 11 15.68 1.79 -11.22
CA ARG A 11 15.82 2.50 -9.93
C ARG A 11 16.90 1.83 -9.07
N ILE A 12 17.66 2.65 -8.37
CA ILE A 12 18.43 2.25 -7.19
C ILE A 12 17.64 2.69 -5.96
N ASP A 13 17.33 1.75 -5.06
CA ASP A 13 16.54 2.05 -3.86
C ASP A 13 17.28 3.05 -2.97
N SER A 14 16.54 4.06 -2.48
CA SER A 14 17.06 5.11 -1.61
C SER A 14 15.96 5.62 -0.66
N GLY A 15 16.36 6.36 0.38
CA GLY A 15 15.46 6.95 1.37
C GLY A 15 14.55 5.92 2.04
N LEU A 16 13.29 6.30 2.28
CA LEU A 16 12.30 5.49 2.99
C LEU A 16 12.05 4.12 2.35
N LEU A 17 12.15 4.02 1.02
CA LEU A 17 11.97 2.76 0.32
C LEU A 17 13.08 1.77 0.67
N LEU A 18 14.33 2.25 0.68
CA LEU A 18 15.50 1.45 1.05
C LEU A 18 15.40 1.03 2.52
N GLU A 19 15.03 1.95 3.41
CA GLU A 19 14.83 1.66 4.84
C GLU A 19 13.79 0.57 5.07
N ALA A 20 12.62 0.68 4.43
CA ALA A 20 11.55 -0.31 4.53
C ALA A 20 11.98 -1.67 3.95
N GLY A 21 12.62 -1.66 2.77
CA GLY A 21 13.13 -2.87 2.14
C GLY A 21 14.19 -3.57 2.99
N ASN A 22 15.11 -2.80 3.58
CA ASN A 22 16.14 -3.35 4.46
C ASN A 22 15.55 -3.94 5.74
N ALA A 23 14.59 -3.26 6.39
CA ALA A 23 13.94 -3.79 7.58
C ALA A 23 13.29 -5.17 7.32
N VAL A 24 12.63 -5.33 6.17
CA VAL A 24 12.04 -6.60 5.74
C VAL A 24 13.13 -7.64 5.44
N ARG A 25 14.21 -7.28 4.74
CA ARG A 25 15.32 -8.20 4.43
C ARG A 25 16.03 -8.69 5.68
N THR A 26 16.35 -7.80 6.61
CA THR A 26 16.97 -8.16 7.89
C THR A 26 16.10 -9.14 8.67
N TYR A 27 14.77 -8.95 8.66
CA TYR A 27 13.87 -9.92 9.26
C TYR A 27 13.93 -11.29 8.57
N ILE A 28 13.94 -11.33 7.24
CA ILE A 28 14.05 -12.58 6.46
C ILE A 28 15.35 -13.31 6.79
N GLU A 29 16.48 -12.60 6.79
CA GLU A 29 17.80 -13.15 7.13
C GLU A 29 17.84 -13.72 8.55
N LEU A 30 17.17 -13.06 9.50
CA LEU A 30 17.03 -13.58 10.88
C LEU A 30 16.22 -14.87 10.92
N LEU A 31 15.16 -15.01 10.11
CA LEU A 31 14.40 -16.25 10.05
C LEU A 31 15.22 -17.38 9.41
N GLU A 32 15.86 -17.10 8.28
CA GLU A 32 16.68 -18.08 7.54
C GLU A 32 17.88 -18.56 8.37
N SER A 33 18.52 -17.67 9.14
CA SER A 33 19.59 -18.07 10.08
C SER A 33 19.09 -18.92 11.25
N LYS A 34 17.87 -18.64 11.77
CA LYS A 34 17.27 -19.46 12.84
C LYS A 34 16.78 -20.82 12.34
N GLU A 35 16.36 -20.95 11.07
CA GLU A 35 15.95 -22.22 10.46
C GLU A 35 17.03 -23.30 10.54
N HIS A 36 18.31 -22.93 10.47
CA HIS A 36 19.43 -23.87 10.58
C HIS A 36 19.76 -24.29 12.02
N SER A 37 19.20 -23.62 13.02
CA SER A 37 19.60 -23.77 14.44
C SER A 37 18.56 -24.46 15.34
N ARG A 38 17.34 -24.74 14.83
CA ARG A 38 16.20 -25.20 15.66
C ARG A 38 15.68 -26.59 15.30
N LEU A 39 14.89 -27.15 16.23
CA LEU A 39 14.17 -28.41 16.07
C LEU A 39 13.35 -28.42 14.77
N ALA A 40 13.35 -29.56 14.07
CA ALA A 40 12.63 -29.74 12.80
C ALA A 40 11.13 -29.40 12.87
N SER A 41 10.53 -29.39 14.07
CA SER A 41 9.13 -29.03 14.31
C SER A 41 8.82 -27.53 14.12
N GLU A 42 9.80 -26.63 14.28
CA GLU A 42 9.57 -25.19 14.12
C GLU A 42 9.84 -24.68 12.70
N TYR A 43 10.53 -25.48 11.88
CA TYR A 43 10.92 -25.13 10.51
C TYR A 43 9.74 -24.64 9.62
N PRO A 44 8.58 -25.32 9.57
CA PRO A 44 7.48 -24.88 8.70
C PRO A 44 6.93 -23.49 9.06
N LYS A 45 7.02 -23.09 10.34
CA LYS A 45 6.55 -21.79 10.83
C LYS A 45 7.47 -20.65 10.38
N TYR A 46 8.78 -20.84 10.51
CA TYR A 46 9.78 -19.85 10.08
C TYR A 46 9.80 -19.69 8.57
N HIS A 47 9.75 -20.81 7.84
CA HIS A 47 9.76 -20.82 6.39
C HIS A 47 8.55 -20.08 5.80
N ARG A 48 7.35 -20.35 6.35
CA ARG A 48 6.13 -19.64 5.93
C ARG A 48 6.26 -18.13 6.17
N ARG A 49 6.80 -17.72 7.32
CA ARG A 49 7.00 -16.29 7.65
C ARG A 49 8.01 -15.63 6.71
N ALA A 50 9.09 -16.32 6.34
CA ALA A 50 10.08 -15.81 5.40
C ALA A 50 9.46 -15.61 4.00
N ILE A 51 8.70 -16.59 3.49
CA ILE A 51 7.98 -16.47 2.21
C ILE A 51 7.00 -15.30 2.22
N TRP A 52 6.18 -15.18 3.28
CA TRP A 52 5.23 -14.06 3.39
C TRP A 52 5.93 -12.71 3.41
N SER A 53 7.08 -12.63 4.09
CA SER A 53 7.91 -11.43 4.21
C SER A 53 8.52 -11.02 2.86
N LYS A 54 8.99 -11.98 2.06
CA LYS A 54 9.54 -11.72 0.72
C LYS A 54 8.56 -10.96 -0.16
N GLY A 55 7.28 -11.32 -0.12
CA GLY A 55 6.27 -10.61 -0.91
C GLY A 55 5.97 -9.18 -0.44
N PHE A 56 6.54 -8.66 0.65
CA PHE A 56 6.48 -7.21 0.93
C PHE A 56 7.50 -6.43 0.11
N ILE A 57 8.65 -7.05 -0.24
CA ILE A 57 9.64 -6.45 -1.12
C ILE A 57 9.04 -6.23 -2.51
N ASP A 58 8.38 -7.25 -3.05
CA ASP A 58 7.73 -7.17 -4.36
C ASP A 58 6.61 -6.13 -4.35
N ALA A 59 5.78 -6.12 -3.30
CA ALA A 59 4.69 -5.15 -3.17
C ALA A 59 5.19 -3.71 -3.03
N LEU A 60 6.30 -3.47 -2.31
CA LEU A 60 6.95 -2.15 -2.23
C LEU A 60 7.48 -1.70 -3.59
N ASP A 61 8.11 -2.60 -4.34
CA ASP A 61 8.61 -2.31 -5.68
C ASP A 61 7.47 -1.97 -6.65
N GLU A 62 6.37 -2.72 -6.58
CA GLU A 62 5.17 -2.48 -7.36
C GLU A 62 4.50 -1.13 -7.02
N LEU A 63 4.37 -0.80 -5.73
CA LEU A 63 3.81 0.46 -5.28
C LEU A 63 4.67 1.64 -5.74
N GLU A 64 5.99 1.55 -5.56
CA GLU A 64 6.91 2.60 -6.00
C GLU A 64 6.80 2.84 -7.50
N GLN A 65 6.74 1.77 -8.30
CA GLN A 65 6.67 1.91 -9.74
C GLN A 65 5.36 2.51 -10.21
N SER A 66 4.23 2.13 -9.59
CA SER A 66 2.94 2.77 -9.85
C SER A 66 2.97 4.26 -9.51
N LYS A 67 3.51 4.60 -8.34
CA LYS A 67 3.66 6.00 -7.92
C LYS A 67 4.54 6.78 -8.90
N TYR A 68 5.69 6.23 -9.27
CA TYR A 68 6.61 6.87 -10.20
C TYR A 68 5.94 7.13 -11.55
N CYS A 69 5.30 6.13 -12.17
CA CYS A 69 4.60 6.34 -13.45
C CYS A 69 3.48 7.38 -13.32
N CYS A 70 2.71 7.31 -12.24
CA CYS A 70 1.66 8.27 -11.95
C CYS A 70 2.22 9.71 -11.90
N GLU A 71 3.33 9.94 -11.19
CA GLU A 71 3.98 11.25 -11.11
C GLU A 71 4.49 11.73 -12.47
N ARG A 72 5.15 10.86 -13.26
CA ARG A 72 5.66 11.23 -14.58
C ARG A 72 4.55 11.67 -15.53
N TYR A 73 3.44 10.94 -15.57
CA TYR A 73 2.30 11.33 -16.42
C TYR A 73 1.58 12.57 -15.90
N ALA A 74 1.54 12.78 -14.57
CA ALA A 74 0.96 13.98 -13.96
C ALA A 74 1.67 15.28 -14.38
N GLU A 75 2.97 15.25 -14.67
CA GLU A 75 3.73 16.41 -15.12
C GLU A 75 3.25 16.97 -16.46
N HIS A 76 2.58 16.16 -17.27
CA HIS A 76 2.08 16.53 -18.59
C HIS A 76 0.62 17.02 -18.57
N ILE A 77 0.00 17.15 -17.39
CA ILE A 77 -1.40 17.52 -17.22
C ILE A 77 -1.48 18.92 -16.61
N SER A 78 -2.07 19.84 -17.37
CA SER A 78 -2.14 21.26 -17.07
C SER A 78 -3.57 21.80 -16.96
N LYS A 79 -4.52 21.20 -17.69
CA LYS A 79 -5.92 21.65 -17.73
C LYS A 79 -6.74 21.07 -16.59
N ALA A 80 -7.74 21.83 -16.15
CA ALA A 80 -8.66 21.43 -15.09
C ALA A 80 -9.91 20.70 -15.61
N PHE A 81 -10.13 20.71 -16.93
CA PHE A 81 -11.29 20.14 -17.59
C PHE A 81 -10.84 19.30 -18.79
N LEU A 82 -11.46 18.13 -18.99
CA LEU A 82 -11.10 17.22 -20.10
C LEU A 82 -11.33 17.87 -21.46
N GLU A 83 -12.37 18.70 -21.57
CA GLU A 83 -12.74 19.37 -22.82
C GLU A 83 -11.72 20.44 -23.24
N GLU A 84 -10.86 20.88 -22.32
CA GLU A 84 -9.79 21.86 -22.59
C GLU A 84 -8.46 21.20 -22.98
N MET A 85 -8.35 19.89 -22.81
CA MET A 85 -7.15 19.12 -23.10
C MET A 85 -7.04 18.85 -24.60
N ASN A 86 -5.81 18.90 -25.11
CA ASN A 86 -5.54 18.38 -26.45
C ASN A 86 -5.47 16.84 -26.43
N PRO A 87 -5.56 16.16 -27.58
CA PRO A 87 -5.57 14.69 -27.63
C PRO A 87 -4.40 14.01 -26.91
N GLN A 88 -3.21 14.62 -26.93
CA GLN A 88 -2.03 14.08 -26.25
C GLN A 88 -2.17 14.19 -24.72
N GLU A 89 -2.61 15.34 -24.22
CA GLU A 89 -2.84 15.57 -22.78
C GLU A 89 -3.94 14.65 -22.23
N ILE A 90 -4.97 14.34 -23.02
CA ILE A 90 -6.01 13.34 -22.68
C ILE A 90 -5.38 11.95 -22.50
N GLU A 91 -4.48 11.55 -23.39
CA GLU A 91 -3.80 10.26 -23.29
C GLU A 91 -2.93 10.17 -22.02
N GLU A 92 -2.17 11.23 -21.72
CA GLU A 92 -1.38 11.29 -20.49
C GLU A 92 -2.26 11.30 -19.23
N TYR A 93 -3.41 11.98 -19.28
CA TYR A 93 -4.40 11.92 -18.19
C TYR A 93 -4.93 10.50 -17.96
N HIS A 94 -5.28 9.75 -19.01
CA HIS A 94 -5.73 8.37 -18.86
C HIS A 94 -4.65 7.47 -18.25
N ARG A 95 -3.40 7.63 -18.68
CA ARG A 95 -2.25 6.90 -18.10
C ARG A 95 -2.02 7.28 -16.65
N PHE A 96 -2.10 8.57 -16.32
CA PHE A 96 -2.06 9.05 -14.94
C PHE A 96 -3.13 8.36 -14.08
N VAL A 97 -4.40 8.38 -14.50
CA VAL A 97 -5.51 7.76 -13.78
C VAL A 97 -5.27 6.25 -13.59
N TYR A 98 -4.83 5.56 -14.63
CA TYR A 98 -4.51 4.13 -14.57
C TYR A 98 -3.46 3.83 -13.48
N PHE A 99 -2.32 4.53 -13.52
CA PHE A 99 -1.26 4.30 -12.54
C PHE A 99 -1.64 4.79 -11.14
N TYR A 100 -2.40 5.87 -11.03
CA TYR A 100 -2.92 6.39 -9.76
C TYR A 100 -3.80 5.36 -9.05
N LYS A 101 -4.79 4.80 -9.78
CA LYS A 101 -5.67 3.73 -9.26
C LYS A 101 -4.89 2.53 -8.77
N ASN A 102 -3.94 2.06 -9.59
CA ASN A 102 -3.07 0.94 -9.21
C ASN A 102 -2.21 1.27 -7.98
N ALA A 103 -1.71 2.49 -7.85
CA ALA A 103 -0.86 2.89 -6.74
C ALA A 103 -1.61 2.86 -5.40
N PHE A 104 -2.78 3.49 -5.29
CA PHE A 104 -3.49 3.49 -4.02
C PHE A 104 -4.09 2.11 -3.68
N ILE A 105 -4.45 1.28 -4.67
CA ILE A 105 -4.89 -0.11 -4.41
C ILE A 105 -3.72 -0.90 -3.80
N ARG A 106 -2.52 -0.80 -4.39
CA ARG A 106 -1.30 -1.44 -3.88
C ARG A 106 -0.92 -0.97 -2.49
N LEU A 107 -1.04 0.32 -2.22
CA LEU A 107 -0.83 0.91 -0.89
C LEU A 107 -1.69 0.21 0.17
N PHE A 108 -3.01 0.13 -0.04
CA PHE A 108 -3.88 -0.53 0.92
C PHE A 108 -3.68 -2.05 0.97
N SER A 109 -3.34 -2.69 -0.15
CA SER A 109 -2.99 -4.11 -0.19
C SER A 109 -1.78 -4.43 0.72
N ILE A 110 -0.75 -3.58 0.71
CA ILE A 110 0.41 -3.72 1.61
C ILE A 110 -0.02 -3.60 3.07
N LEU A 111 -0.83 -2.60 3.41
CA LEU A 111 -1.33 -2.43 4.77
C LEU A 111 -2.15 -3.64 5.20
N ASP A 112 -3.10 -4.09 4.40
CA ASP A 112 -3.96 -5.24 4.72
C ASP A 112 -3.15 -6.55 4.85
N LYS A 113 -2.11 -6.73 4.01
CA LYS A 113 -1.15 -7.82 4.13
C LYS A 113 -0.38 -7.74 5.44
N LEU A 114 0.09 -6.56 5.84
CA LEU A 114 0.76 -6.36 7.13
C LEU A 114 -0.19 -6.62 8.31
N GLY A 115 -1.44 -6.18 8.21
CA GLY A 115 -2.48 -6.47 9.19
C GLY A 115 -2.65 -7.97 9.41
N THR A 116 -2.83 -8.74 8.32
CA THR A 116 -2.91 -10.20 8.38
C THR A 116 -1.64 -10.82 8.98
N PHE A 117 -0.47 -10.37 8.52
CA PHE A 117 0.81 -10.85 9.02
C PHE A 117 0.96 -10.63 10.53
N MET A 118 0.64 -9.43 11.04
CA MET A 118 0.71 -9.11 12.47
C MET A 118 -0.36 -9.83 13.29
N ASN A 119 -1.57 -10.01 12.74
CA ASN A 119 -2.63 -10.78 13.38
C ASN A 119 -2.17 -12.21 13.69
N ASP A 120 -1.54 -12.85 12.71
CA ASP A 120 -1.04 -14.21 12.83
C ASP A 120 0.23 -14.29 13.67
N LEU A 121 1.14 -13.31 13.52
CA LEU A 121 2.40 -13.27 14.26
C LEU A 121 2.18 -13.10 15.77
N PHE A 122 1.24 -12.24 16.16
CA PHE A 122 0.95 -11.90 17.55
C PHE A 122 -0.30 -12.60 18.09
N GLU A 123 -0.85 -13.56 17.33
CA GLU A 123 -2.00 -14.40 17.71
C GLU A 123 -3.20 -13.57 18.21
N LEU A 124 -3.47 -12.45 17.54
CA LEU A 124 -4.48 -11.48 17.96
C LEU A 124 -5.91 -11.99 17.77
N LYS A 125 -6.10 -12.95 16.86
CA LYS A 125 -7.40 -13.56 16.50
C LYS A 125 -8.45 -12.52 16.13
N THR A 126 -8.06 -11.52 15.34
CA THR A 126 -8.93 -10.38 14.94
C THR A 126 -10.15 -10.85 14.15
N GLU A 127 -10.04 -11.97 13.44
CA GLU A 127 -11.13 -12.62 12.72
C GLU A 127 -12.34 -12.98 13.60
N THR A 128 -12.13 -13.17 14.91
CA THR A 128 -13.21 -13.42 15.88
C THR A 128 -14.13 -12.21 16.07
N LEU A 129 -13.65 -10.99 15.77
CA LEU A 129 -14.46 -9.78 15.78
C LEU A 129 -15.14 -9.56 14.43
N LYS A 130 -14.40 -9.78 13.34
CA LYS A 130 -14.89 -9.62 11.97
C LYS A 130 -14.08 -10.48 11.02
N SER A 131 -14.76 -11.32 10.24
CA SER A 131 -14.12 -12.24 9.28
C SER A 131 -13.21 -11.54 8.25
N ARG A 132 -13.57 -10.32 7.85
CA ARG A 132 -12.75 -9.44 7.00
C ARG A 132 -12.35 -8.20 7.78
N PHE A 133 -11.07 -8.08 8.11
CA PHE A 133 -10.51 -6.96 8.88
C PHE A 133 -9.44 -6.22 8.09
N SER A 134 -9.19 -4.97 8.47
CA SER A 134 -8.13 -4.15 7.87
C SER A 134 -6.94 -4.06 8.82
N TYR A 135 -5.80 -3.58 8.31
CA TYR A 135 -4.67 -3.15 9.15
C TYR A 135 -5.09 -2.33 10.38
N PHE A 136 -5.96 -1.34 10.19
CA PHE A 136 -6.40 -0.46 11.27
C PHE A 136 -7.28 -1.17 12.30
N THR A 137 -7.93 -2.26 11.92
CA THR A 137 -8.66 -3.14 12.85
C THR A 137 -7.67 -3.90 13.74
N VAL A 138 -6.55 -4.35 13.16
CA VAL A 138 -5.48 -5.04 13.90
C VAL A 138 -4.81 -4.11 14.90
N LEU A 139 -4.49 -2.87 14.51
CA LEU A 139 -3.96 -1.87 15.46
C LEU A 139 -4.90 -1.64 16.64
N ARG A 140 -6.19 -1.46 16.37
CA ARG A 140 -7.20 -1.34 17.44
C ARG A 140 -7.22 -2.57 18.34
N ARG A 141 -7.09 -3.76 17.77
CA ARG A 141 -7.07 -5.01 18.53
C ARG A 141 -5.83 -5.14 19.41
N MET A 142 -4.67 -4.70 18.95
CA MET A 142 -3.44 -4.62 19.75
C MET A 142 -3.64 -3.71 20.95
N HIS A 143 -4.24 -2.54 20.73
CA HIS A 143 -4.56 -1.58 21.78
C HIS A 143 -5.51 -2.17 22.83
N GLU A 144 -6.64 -2.75 22.40
CA GLU A 144 -7.62 -3.38 23.29
C GLU A 144 -7.02 -4.50 24.15
N LYS A 145 -6.12 -5.31 23.56
CA LYS A 145 -5.47 -6.42 24.25
C LYS A 145 -4.21 -6.02 25.03
N GLN A 146 -3.77 -4.76 24.92
CA GLN A 146 -2.51 -4.28 25.51
C GLN A 146 -1.29 -5.12 25.09
N ILE A 147 -1.29 -5.60 23.84
CA ILE A 147 -0.22 -6.44 23.28
C ILE A 147 0.75 -5.57 22.48
N HIS A 148 2.05 -5.71 22.73
CA HIS A 148 3.11 -4.95 22.05
C HIS A 148 2.85 -3.43 22.06
N GLY A 149 2.50 -2.87 23.23
CA GLY A 149 2.04 -1.48 23.36
C GLY A 149 2.99 -0.43 22.78
N SER A 150 4.30 -0.64 22.85
CA SER A 150 5.27 0.29 22.23
C SER A 150 5.27 0.26 20.70
N LEU A 151 4.99 -0.89 20.09
CA LEU A 151 4.80 -0.99 18.64
C LEU A 151 3.46 -0.38 18.24
N GLU A 152 2.39 -0.72 18.95
CA GLU A 152 1.04 -0.19 18.70
C GLU A 152 1.04 1.33 18.73
N LEU A 153 1.59 1.94 19.77
CA LEU A 153 1.64 3.40 19.93
C LEU A 153 2.37 4.09 18.77
N GLN A 154 3.52 3.55 18.35
CA GLN A 154 4.28 4.10 17.21
C GLN A 154 3.47 4.05 15.91
N LEU A 155 2.85 2.90 15.63
CA LEU A 155 2.04 2.71 14.42
C LEU A 155 0.73 3.53 14.47
N TYR A 156 0.15 3.72 15.65
CA TYR A 156 -1.04 4.55 15.84
C TYR A 156 -0.74 6.03 15.62
N ASN A 157 0.34 6.55 16.21
CA ASN A 157 0.75 7.93 16.02
C ASN A 157 1.02 8.21 14.55
N LEU A 158 1.77 7.33 13.88
CA LEU A 158 2.00 7.42 12.45
C LEU A 158 0.69 7.44 11.67
N LYS A 159 -0.28 6.56 11.99
CA LYS A 159 -1.61 6.60 11.35
C LYS A 159 -2.30 7.96 11.54
N MET A 160 -2.18 8.58 12.72
CA MET A 160 -2.82 9.88 12.98
C MET A 160 -2.18 10.99 12.15
N ASP A 161 -0.85 10.99 12.01
CA ASP A 161 -0.11 11.99 11.24
C ASP A 161 -0.54 12.02 9.77
N TYR A 162 -0.84 10.85 9.19
CA TYR A 162 -1.22 10.71 7.78
C TYR A 162 -2.74 10.53 7.54
N LYS A 163 -3.55 10.71 8.60
CA LYS A 163 -4.98 10.35 8.59
C LYS A 163 -5.76 10.97 7.43
N SER A 164 -5.55 12.27 7.18
CA SER A 164 -6.37 13.02 6.23
C SER A 164 -6.17 12.52 4.79
N SER A 165 -4.92 12.33 4.35
CA SER A 165 -4.59 11.80 3.02
C SER A 165 -5.00 10.34 2.88
N LEU A 166 -4.79 9.51 3.90
CA LEU A 166 -5.23 8.12 3.89
C LEU A 166 -6.74 7.97 3.78
N ASP A 167 -7.52 8.81 4.47
CA ASP A 167 -8.98 8.76 4.39
C ASP A 167 -9.47 9.11 2.97
N ARG A 168 -8.85 10.10 2.31
CA ARG A 168 -9.17 10.45 0.91
C ARG A 168 -8.84 9.31 -0.06
N LEU A 169 -7.63 8.76 0.00
CA LEU A 169 -7.22 7.62 -0.83
C LEU A 169 -8.11 6.39 -0.57
N ARG A 170 -8.50 6.15 0.67
CA ARG A 170 -9.38 5.03 1.04
C ARG A 170 -10.77 5.21 0.44
N ASN A 171 -11.31 6.42 0.48
CA ASN A 171 -12.61 6.72 -0.10
C ASN A 171 -12.57 6.53 -1.62
N GLN A 172 -11.52 7.03 -2.30
CA GLN A 172 -11.30 6.76 -3.72
C GLN A 172 -11.23 5.27 -4.02
N ARG A 173 -10.40 4.51 -3.29
CA ARG A 173 -10.34 3.04 -3.44
C ARG A 173 -11.69 2.37 -3.28
N ASN A 174 -12.46 2.75 -2.26
CA ASN A 174 -13.79 2.17 -2.04
C ASN A 174 -14.71 2.50 -3.20
N MET A 175 -14.73 3.76 -3.68
CA MET A 175 -15.51 4.15 -4.85
C MET A 175 -15.10 3.34 -6.08
N GLU A 176 -13.81 3.16 -6.36
CA GLU A 176 -13.38 2.36 -7.51
C GLU A 176 -13.75 0.88 -7.40
N ILE A 177 -13.62 0.29 -6.22
CA ILE A 177 -14.07 -1.09 -6.00
C ILE A 177 -15.60 -1.15 -6.20
N HIS A 178 -16.35 -0.13 -5.75
CA HIS A 178 -17.78 -0.05 -5.99
C HIS A 178 -18.09 0.12 -7.48
N TYR A 179 -17.40 0.99 -8.22
CA TYR A 179 -17.57 1.18 -9.65
C TYR A 179 -17.23 -0.08 -10.44
N ILE A 180 -16.14 -0.79 -10.15
CA ILE A 180 -15.84 -2.06 -10.83
C ILE A 180 -16.94 -3.11 -10.54
N ASN A 181 -17.44 -3.17 -9.31
CA ASN A 181 -18.51 -4.09 -8.95
C ASN A 181 -19.88 -3.67 -9.52
N ALA A 182 -20.09 -2.37 -9.76
CA ALA A 182 -21.31 -1.79 -10.29
C ALA A 182 -21.30 -1.72 -11.82
N GLU A 183 -20.17 -1.53 -12.50
CA GLU A 183 -20.00 -1.70 -13.95
C GLU A 183 -20.40 -3.12 -14.36
N MET A 184 -20.09 -4.14 -13.55
CA MET A 184 -20.63 -5.49 -13.77
C MET A 184 -22.17 -5.56 -13.72
N LEU A 185 -22.84 -4.63 -13.03
CA LEU A 185 -24.31 -4.53 -12.94
C LEU A 185 -24.89 -3.53 -13.95
N ASP A 186 -24.16 -2.48 -14.33
CA ASP A 186 -24.55 -1.46 -15.31
C ASP A 186 -24.24 -1.89 -16.76
N ASP A 187 -23.30 -2.81 -17.00
CA ASP A 187 -23.18 -3.53 -18.28
C ASP A 187 -24.45 -4.36 -18.58
N LEU A 188 -25.27 -4.65 -17.56
CA LEU A 188 -26.64 -5.19 -17.70
C LEU A 188 -27.71 -4.10 -17.83
N MET A 189 -27.39 -2.83 -17.57
CA MET A 189 -28.32 -1.69 -17.53
C MET A 189 -27.69 -0.42 -18.14
N GLN A 190 -27.42 -0.43 -19.45
CA GLN A 190 -26.96 0.75 -20.18
C GLN A 190 -27.83 1.99 -19.89
N LYS A 191 -27.26 3.01 -19.26
CA LYS A 191 -27.79 4.38 -19.27
C LYS A 191 -26.83 5.27 -20.05
N GLU A 192 -27.34 5.89 -21.10
CA GLU A 192 -26.62 6.92 -21.86
C GLU A 192 -26.24 8.10 -20.95
N PRO A 193 -25.04 8.69 -21.12
CA PRO A 193 -24.64 9.87 -20.36
C PRO A 193 -25.50 11.09 -20.71
N ILE A 194 -25.83 11.89 -19.70
CA ILE A 194 -26.67 13.09 -19.82
C ILE A 194 -25.88 14.20 -20.56
N PRO A 195 -26.40 14.76 -21.67
CA PRO A 195 -25.71 15.80 -22.41
C PRO A 195 -25.59 17.12 -21.61
N GLY A 196 -24.38 17.65 -21.46
CA GLY A 196 -24.12 19.00 -20.95
C GLY A 196 -23.37 19.11 -19.62
N GLU A 197 -23.05 17.99 -18.97
CA GLU A 197 -22.24 17.98 -17.76
C GLU A 197 -20.74 18.02 -18.13
N ARG A 198 -20.00 19.02 -17.63
CA ARG A 198 -18.55 19.09 -17.83
C ARG A 198 -17.87 18.03 -16.97
N ILE A 199 -16.98 17.24 -17.56
CA ILE A 199 -16.24 16.22 -16.81
C ILE A 199 -15.05 16.92 -16.14
N HIS A 200 -15.22 17.25 -14.87
CA HIS A 200 -14.15 17.85 -14.07
C HIS A 200 -13.00 16.86 -13.91
N VAL A 201 -11.79 17.28 -14.27
CA VAL A 201 -10.58 16.49 -14.04
C VAL A 201 -10.28 16.52 -12.55
N GLU A 202 -10.10 15.37 -11.91
CA GLU A 202 -9.73 15.32 -10.50
C GLU A 202 -8.50 16.19 -10.24
N ASN A 203 -8.37 16.77 -9.05
CA ASN A 203 -7.21 17.62 -8.74
C ASN A 203 -5.93 16.76 -8.69
N VAL A 204 -5.25 16.65 -9.84
CA VAL A 204 -4.04 15.84 -10.05
C VAL A 204 -2.97 16.15 -9.03
N LYS A 205 -2.74 17.44 -8.72
CA LYS A 205 -1.73 17.85 -7.74
C LYS A 205 -2.07 17.36 -6.34
N SER A 206 -3.34 17.47 -5.93
CA SER A 206 -3.80 16.96 -4.63
C SER A 206 -3.70 15.44 -4.55
N ASN A 207 -4.10 14.75 -5.62
CA ASN A 207 -4.03 13.28 -5.72
C ASN A 207 -2.59 12.78 -5.58
N ILE A 208 -1.64 13.40 -6.28
CA ILE A 208 -0.21 13.08 -6.16
C ILE A 208 0.30 13.33 -4.74
N ALA A 209 -0.04 14.48 -4.14
CA ALA A 209 0.38 14.80 -2.77
C ALA A 209 -0.14 13.78 -1.74
N ASP A 210 -1.39 13.34 -1.90
CA ASP A 210 -1.97 12.30 -1.06
C ASP A 210 -1.31 10.95 -1.25
N LEU A 211 -1.05 10.56 -2.50
CA LEU A 211 -0.35 9.32 -2.81
C LEU A 211 1.09 9.32 -2.26
N GLN A 212 1.79 10.44 -2.32
CA GLN A 212 3.14 10.58 -1.77
C GLN A 212 3.14 10.41 -0.25
N GLN A 213 2.19 11.05 0.45
CA GLN A 213 1.99 10.87 1.88
C GLN A 213 1.64 9.41 2.24
N GLY A 214 0.78 8.78 1.45
CA GLY A 214 0.41 7.39 1.60
C GLY A 214 1.60 6.42 1.40
N PHE A 215 2.43 6.67 0.40
CA PHE A 215 3.65 5.90 0.14
C PHE A 215 4.66 6.01 1.30
N GLU A 216 4.89 7.23 1.78
CA GLU A 216 5.76 7.48 2.93
C GLU A 216 5.24 6.74 4.17
N MET A 217 3.94 6.83 4.46
CA MET A 217 3.33 6.15 5.59
C MET A 217 3.52 4.62 5.52
N VAL A 218 3.34 4.01 4.34
CA VAL A 218 3.57 2.58 4.14
C VAL A 218 5.02 2.19 4.41
N CYS A 219 5.98 2.94 3.86
CA CYS A 219 7.40 2.66 4.07
C CYS A 219 7.77 2.75 5.56
N ARG A 220 7.33 3.82 6.24
CA ARG A 220 7.55 3.99 7.69
C ARG A 220 6.88 2.89 8.50
N THR A 221 5.65 2.52 8.15
CA THR A 221 4.89 1.46 8.82
C THR A 221 5.63 0.12 8.75
N LEU A 222 6.10 -0.28 7.56
CA LEU A 222 6.87 -1.52 7.40
C LEU A 222 8.20 -1.45 8.15
N THR A 223 8.90 -0.32 8.06
CA THR A 223 10.18 -0.10 8.78
C THR A 223 10.00 -0.30 10.29
N ILE A 224 9.01 0.37 10.89
CA ILE A 224 8.71 0.26 12.32
C ILE A 224 8.34 -1.18 12.70
N ALA A 225 7.41 -1.80 11.95
CA ALA A 225 6.92 -3.13 12.27
C ALA A 225 8.04 -4.18 12.18
N PHE A 226 8.76 -4.26 11.06
CA PHE A 226 9.79 -5.28 10.86
C PHE A 226 11.01 -5.05 11.74
N SER A 227 11.41 -3.79 12.00
CA SER A 227 12.50 -3.50 12.93
C SER A 227 12.15 -3.94 14.36
N TYR A 228 10.93 -3.63 14.82
CA TYR A 228 10.45 -4.07 16.13
C TYR A 228 10.41 -5.59 16.27
N ILE A 229 9.86 -6.27 15.26
CA ILE A 229 9.72 -7.73 15.26
C ILE A 229 11.09 -8.40 15.28
N THR A 230 12.02 -7.93 14.44
CA THR A 230 13.39 -8.42 14.39
C THR A 230 14.08 -8.25 15.74
N ALA A 231 13.99 -7.06 16.35
CA ALA A 231 14.58 -6.79 17.66
C ALA A 231 13.96 -7.66 18.77
N SER A 232 12.65 -7.93 18.70
CA SER A 232 11.96 -8.77 19.67
C SER A 232 12.37 -10.24 19.56
N ILE A 233 12.59 -10.74 18.35
CA ILE A 233 13.04 -12.11 18.10
C ILE A 233 14.54 -12.27 18.38
N ALA A 234 15.36 -11.22 18.21
CA ALA A 234 16.78 -11.29 18.53
C ALA A 234 17.05 -11.37 20.05
N LYS A 235 16.16 -10.79 20.87
CA LYS A 235 16.26 -10.80 22.34
C LYS A 235 15.76 -12.09 23.01
N GLY A 236 15.11 -12.98 22.26
CA GLY A 236 14.55 -14.25 22.74
C GLY A 236 15.05 -15.46 21.96
#